data_AF-A0A2H1A6R6-F1
#
_entry.id   AF-A0A2H1A6R6-F1
#
_cell.length_a   1.000
_cell.length_b   1.000
_cell.length_c   1.000
_cell.angle_alpha   90.00
_cell.angle_beta   90.00
_cell.angle_gamma   90.00
#
_symmetry.space_group_name_H-M   'P 1'
#
loop_
_entity.id
_entity.type
_entity.pdbx_description
1 polymer ?
#
loop_
_entity_poly.entity_id
_entity_poly.type
_entity_poly.pdbx_seq_one_letter_code
_entity_poly.pdbx_strand_id
1 'polypeptide(L)'
;MSSGDEESDISLQQPTEASESQLSKLSAAQIAATQSFWKRTWCYIRLAIFRQPNKLEQFILENEPSDCAFVAKYGITICLDLSEEPRVSVNTLYLHSIHAPHPLTNFAKDEPLAPGIVQEVSESPVIVFVHGLGGQMSQFEPLMALLSQCSEIISLDLPGFGNSKYKFKSNFKIVSEISEQEKLDISSSIQAMSWADFSTDSLVRILRQFIKQAVPPEKKVILVGHSMGTHLITRLANILEAGKVEALVMLSPPPLLDDVRHKDPPKKSFSFMSYFMRFAWLFNLFRVWDRLPGLISKSVYRQLPHQSSLHQRARQFRWNLDIETNILLRYISGFKRARYSELVNAISRLNNNMKDPKTYEKVLLVGGADDHVTSVKIIRDMGDFLLDYWQKKVFNIVEVKNAGHSLLLSKPEFISGLVLNHFESHLPERLHLSPAWVLKLKAEISGDKWGLKNELKWSKTQAVSHNIFRRNGKEYAKLLGMKTLREGDPNHSPSVVESKFYGDNNGTDIKGKLIAIVDISADIPPYSPKTFKNIRYYKCATVSKVVPDHVAIRRFIQLIDDVLGSTSEPDPLVAVHCHYGFNRTGFFICCYLVERCGWSVREAVEGYQAAKPPGIKHPHFVDALYVRYER
;
A
#
# COMPACT_ATOMS: atom_id res chain seq x y z
N MET A 1 -30.54 15.34 -28.60
CA MET A 1 -30.00 16.29 -27.60
C MET A 1 -29.02 15.50 -26.74
N SER A 2 -27.74 15.68 -27.01
CA SER A 2 -26.64 15.02 -26.33
C SER A 2 -26.23 15.82 -25.09
N SER A 3 -26.23 15.19 -23.92
CA SER A 3 -25.44 15.62 -22.77
C SER A 3 -24.28 14.63 -22.66
N GLY A 4 -23.11 15.08 -23.11
CA GLY A 4 -21.86 14.38 -22.87
C GLY A 4 -21.39 14.69 -21.45
N ASP A 5 -21.25 13.66 -20.64
CA ASP A 5 -20.44 13.71 -19.44
C ASP A 5 -18.98 13.61 -19.88
N GLU A 6 -18.31 14.76 -19.94
CA GLU A 6 -16.85 14.83 -19.97
C GLU A 6 -16.34 14.39 -18.59
N GLU A 7 -16.11 13.08 -18.43
CA GLU A 7 -15.16 12.60 -17.43
C GLU A 7 -13.80 13.22 -17.76
N SER A 8 -13.35 14.14 -16.90
CA SER A 8 -12.00 14.69 -16.94
C SER A 8 -11.01 13.55 -16.75
N ASP A 9 -10.40 13.16 -17.87
CA ASP A 9 -9.35 12.16 -17.96
C ASP A 9 -8.12 12.70 -17.20
N ILE A 10 -8.06 12.45 -15.88
CA ILE A 10 -6.85 12.64 -15.07
C ILE A 10 -5.87 11.54 -15.50
N SER A 11 -5.28 11.74 -16.67
CA SER A 11 -4.12 10.98 -17.09
C SER A 11 -2.98 11.32 -16.13
N LEU A 12 -2.70 10.41 -15.20
CA LEU A 12 -1.38 10.33 -14.59
C LEU A 12 -0.39 10.21 -15.74
N GLN A 13 0.25 11.32 -16.11
CA GLN A 13 1.33 11.31 -17.10
C GLN A 13 2.34 10.24 -16.69
N GLN A 14 2.38 9.15 -17.45
CA GLN A 14 3.36 8.09 -17.31
C GLN A 14 4.76 8.73 -17.39
N PRO A 15 5.73 8.29 -16.56
CA PRO A 15 7.11 8.68 -16.77
C PRO A 15 7.50 8.23 -18.19
N THR A 16 7.75 9.19 -19.07
CA THR A 16 8.26 8.90 -20.42
C THR A 16 9.59 8.16 -20.29
N GLU A 17 9.93 7.25 -21.21
CA GLU A 17 11.24 6.56 -21.22
C GLU A 17 12.43 7.55 -21.12
N ALA A 18 12.23 8.78 -21.59
CA ALA A 18 13.17 9.89 -21.46
C ALA A 18 13.43 10.29 -19.99
N SER A 19 12.41 10.28 -19.13
CA SER A 19 12.50 10.63 -17.71
C SER A 19 13.28 9.59 -16.90
N GLU A 20 13.04 8.29 -17.15
CA GLU A 20 13.79 7.21 -16.46
C GLU A 20 15.27 7.19 -16.90
N SER A 21 15.54 7.40 -18.19
CA SER A 21 16.91 7.56 -18.72
C SER A 21 17.62 8.76 -18.09
N GLN A 22 16.93 9.89 -17.92
CA GLN A 22 17.48 11.08 -17.28
C GLN A 22 17.75 10.87 -15.79
N LEU A 23 16.81 10.27 -15.05
CA LEU A 23 16.99 9.94 -13.62
C LEU A 23 18.21 9.03 -13.42
N SER A 24 18.36 8.01 -14.25
CA SER A 24 19.51 7.09 -14.21
C SER A 24 20.83 7.83 -14.44
N LYS A 25 20.90 8.68 -15.47
CA LYS A 25 22.08 9.52 -15.77
C LYS A 25 22.43 10.46 -14.61
N LEU A 26 21.45 11.14 -14.05
CA LEU A 26 21.64 12.06 -12.91
C LEU A 26 22.09 11.30 -11.66
N SER A 27 21.53 10.12 -11.41
CA SER A 27 21.94 9.28 -10.29
C SER A 27 23.37 8.80 -10.44
N ALA A 28 23.78 8.33 -11.63
CA ALA A 28 25.15 7.90 -11.90
C ALA A 28 26.15 9.08 -11.74
N ALA A 29 25.79 10.27 -12.25
CA ALA A 29 26.60 11.47 -12.09
C ALA A 29 26.77 11.86 -10.60
N GLN A 30 25.70 11.78 -9.81
CA GLN A 30 25.73 12.06 -8.37
C GLN A 30 26.63 11.07 -7.62
N ILE A 31 26.56 9.77 -7.95
CA ILE A 31 27.42 8.74 -7.36
C ILE A 31 28.88 9.02 -7.70
N ALA A 32 29.19 9.29 -8.98
CA ALA A 32 30.54 9.64 -9.41
C ALA A 32 31.08 10.90 -8.71
N ALA A 33 30.22 11.88 -8.42
CA ALA A 33 30.54 13.10 -7.69
C ALA A 33 30.70 12.90 -6.17
N THR A 34 30.34 11.73 -5.63
CA THR A 34 30.36 11.47 -4.17
C THR A 34 31.07 10.18 -3.76
N GLN A 35 31.67 9.48 -4.73
CA GLN A 35 32.38 8.21 -4.54
C GLN A 35 33.59 8.28 -3.58
N SER A 36 34.32 9.39 -3.57
CA SER A 36 35.49 9.58 -2.71
C SER A 36 35.22 10.61 -1.63
N PHE A 37 35.93 10.50 -0.51
CA PHE A 37 35.79 11.43 0.61
C PHE A 37 35.96 12.89 0.16
N TRP A 38 37.00 13.21 -0.59
CA TRP A 38 37.25 14.58 -1.08
C TRP A 38 36.18 15.08 -2.05
N LYS A 39 35.74 14.25 -2.99
CA LYS A 39 34.66 14.62 -3.93
C LYS A 39 33.35 14.88 -3.19
N ARG A 40 33.02 14.02 -2.21
CA ARG A 40 31.85 14.18 -1.34
C ARG A 40 31.95 15.45 -0.50
N THR A 41 33.10 15.73 0.12
CA THR A 41 33.33 16.97 0.89
C THR A 41 33.20 18.21 0.02
N TRP A 42 33.70 18.19 -1.22
CA TRP A 42 33.52 19.29 -2.16
C TRP A 42 32.05 19.50 -2.53
N CYS A 43 31.33 18.41 -2.85
CA CYS A 43 29.89 18.46 -3.13
C CYS A 43 29.11 19.01 -1.93
N TYR A 44 29.48 18.57 -0.73
CA TYR A 44 28.91 19.04 0.53
C TYR A 44 29.10 20.54 0.73
N ILE A 45 30.32 21.07 0.54
CA ILE A 45 30.63 22.50 0.65
C ILE A 45 29.78 23.31 -0.35
N ARG A 46 29.67 22.85 -1.60
CA ARG A 46 28.84 23.50 -2.62
C ARG A 46 27.37 23.58 -2.22
N LEU A 47 26.83 22.53 -1.61
CA LEU A 47 25.44 22.44 -1.20
C LEU A 47 25.14 23.18 0.10
N ALA A 48 25.91 22.89 1.15
CA ALA A 48 25.65 23.37 2.50
C ALA A 48 26.12 24.82 2.73
N ILE A 49 27.24 25.21 2.11
CA ILE A 49 27.86 26.53 2.33
C ILE A 49 27.49 27.48 1.18
N PHE A 50 27.75 27.07 -0.06
CA PHE A 50 27.48 27.91 -1.24
C PHE A 50 26.03 27.85 -1.74
N ARG A 51 25.16 27.05 -1.09
CA ARG A 51 23.72 26.91 -1.41
C ARG A 51 23.42 26.61 -2.88
N GLN A 52 24.33 25.94 -3.57
CA GLN A 52 24.11 25.56 -4.97
C GLN A 52 23.12 24.39 -5.05
N PRO A 53 22.17 24.39 -5.99
CA PRO A 53 21.18 23.32 -6.11
C PRO A 53 21.84 22.00 -6.52
N ASN A 54 21.37 20.89 -5.94
CA ASN A 54 21.73 19.55 -6.40
C ASN A 54 20.84 19.17 -7.59
N LYS A 55 21.42 18.86 -8.75
CA LYS A 55 20.67 18.53 -9.96
C LYS A 55 19.77 17.29 -9.81
N LEU A 56 20.21 16.27 -9.07
CA LEU A 56 19.41 15.07 -8.81
C LEU A 56 18.26 15.38 -7.85
N GLU A 57 18.53 16.09 -6.74
CA GLU A 57 17.48 16.48 -5.79
C GLU A 57 16.42 17.35 -6.49
N GLN A 58 16.85 18.34 -7.28
CA GLN A 58 15.96 19.22 -8.03
C GLN A 58 15.10 18.45 -9.04
N PHE A 59 15.72 17.59 -9.85
CA PHE A 59 14.99 16.75 -10.80
C PHE A 59 13.94 15.89 -10.10
N ILE A 60 14.27 15.27 -8.96
CA ILE A 60 13.32 14.46 -8.19
C ILE A 60 12.19 15.33 -7.64
N LEU A 61 12.46 16.51 -7.08
CA LEU A 61 11.44 17.41 -6.54
C LEU A 61 10.45 17.92 -7.61
N GLU A 62 10.93 18.12 -8.84
CA GLU A 62 10.13 18.61 -9.98
C GLU A 62 9.37 17.48 -10.71
N ASN A 63 9.86 16.24 -10.68
CA ASN A 63 9.30 15.14 -11.49
C ASN A 63 8.61 14.04 -10.70
N GLU A 64 9.05 13.77 -9.47
CA GLU A 64 8.43 12.79 -8.56
C GLU A 64 7.46 13.51 -7.62
N PRO A 65 6.15 13.21 -7.65
CA PRO A 65 5.19 13.86 -6.78
C PRO A 65 5.48 13.57 -5.30
N SER A 66 5.19 14.49 -4.38
CA SER A 66 5.25 14.15 -2.93
C SER A 66 4.14 13.18 -2.54
N ASP A 67 2.93 13.38 -3.05
CA ASP A 67 1.73 12.60 -2.73
C ASP A 67 1.33 11.69 -3.91
N CYS A 68 0.08 11.23 -3.95
CA CYS A 68 -0.43 10.26 -4.92
C CYS A 68 -1.87 10.56 -5.36
N ALA A 69 -2.30 9.90 -6.43
CA ALA A 69 -3.63 10.11 -7.01
C ALA A 69 -4.79 9.80 -6.05
N PHE A 70 -4.62 8.79 -5.17
CA PHE A 70 -5.65 8.50 -4.16
C PHE A 70 -5.85 9.66 -3.19
N VAL A 71 -4.74 10.29 -2.75
CA VAL A 71 -4.80 11.47 -1.88
C VAL A 71 -5.34 12.68 -2.64
N ALA A 72 -5.00 12.85 -3.92
CA ALA A 72 -5.57 13.93 -4.73
C ALA A 72 -7.09 13.79 -4.93
N LYS A 73 -7.58 12.55 -5.08
CA LYS A 73 -9.01 12.26 -5.31
C LYS A 73 -9.88 12.46 -4.06
N TYR A 74 -9.38 12.04 -2.90
CA TYR A 74 -10.14 12.05 -1.64
C TYR A 74 -9.63 13.07 -0.62
N GLY A 75 -8.66 13.90 -1.02
CA GLY A 75 -7.97 14.86 -0.18
C GLY A 75 -8.87 16.03 0.18
N ILE A 76 -8.81 16.40 1.45
CA ILE A 76 -9.54 17.54 2.00
C ILE A 76 -8.67 18.24 3.04
N THR A 77 -8.80 19.56 3.13
CA THR A 77 -8.27 20.30 4.28
C THR A 77 -9.32 20.30 5.38
N ILE A 78 -8.94 19.79 6.56
CA ILE A 78 -9.82 19.79 7.74
C ILE A 78 -9.36 20.84 8.75
N CYS A 79 -10.32 21.36 9.50
CA CYS A 79 -10.10 22.25 10.63
C CYS A 79 -10.44 21.49 11.91
N LEU A 80 -9.43 21.13 12.70
CA LEU A 80 -9.61 20.45 13.97
C LEU A 80 -9.78 21.46 15.10
N ASP A 81 -10.96 21.46 15.73
CA ASP A 81 -11.18 22.13 17.00
C ASP A 81 -10.51 21.36 18.16
N LEU A 82 -9.50 21.96 18.77
CA LEU A 82 -8.70 21.46 19.89
C LEU A 82 -8.93 22.26 21.18
N SER A 83 -9.96 23.10 21.23
CA SER A 83 -10.28 23.92 22.42
C SER A 83 -10.50 23.09 23.70
N GLU A 84 -10.98 21.85 23.56
CA GLU A 84 -11.16 20.90 24.67
C GLU A 84 -9.87 20.12 25.04
N GLU A 85 -8.74 20.34 24.35
CA GLU A 85 -7.50 19.57 24.52
C GLU A 85 -6.41 20.36 25.25
N PRO A 86 -6.33 20.33 26.60
CA PRO A 86 -5.46 21.22 27.39
C PRO A 86 -3.95 20.97 27.22
N ARG A 87 -3.55 19.95 26.46
CA ARG A 87 -2.14 19.60 26.21
C ARG A 87 -1.65 20.01 24.82
N VAL A 88 -2.48 20.67 24.04
CA VAL A 88 -2.11 21.24 22.75
C VAL A 88 -2.23 22.75 22.87
N SER A 89 -1.18 23.48 22.46
CA SER A 89 -1.12 24.93 22.68
C SER A 89 -2.05 25.75 21.75
N VAL A 90 -2.59 25.12 20.70
CA VAL A 90 -3.48 25.74 19.73
C VAL A 90 -4.91 25.21 19.87
N ASN A 91 -5.89 26.10 19.77
CA ASN A 91 -7.31 25.74 19.79
C ASN A 91 -7.82 25.26 18.42
N THR A 92 -7.12 25.59 17.34
CA THR A 92 -7.53 25.27 15.99
C THR A 92 -6.31 24.82 15.19
N LEU A 93 -6.45 23.69 14.50
CA LEU A 93 -5.36 23.11 13.72
C LEU A 93 -5.86 22.67 12.34
N TYR A 94 -5.29 23.26 11.30
CA TYR A 94 -5.61 22.90 9.92
C TYR A 94 -4.62 21.85 9.42
N LEU A 95 -5.15 20.75 8.89
CA LEU A 95 -4.34 19.64 8.39
C LEU A 95 -4.94 19.08 7.11
N HIS A 96 -4.09 18.48 6.30
CA HIS A 96 -4.52 17.71 5.15
C HIS A 96 -4.95 16.31 5.59
N SER A 97 -6.15 15.92 5.20
CA SER A 97 -6.78 14.63 5.49
C SER A 97 -7.26 14.00 4.19
N ILE A 98 -7.67 12.73 4.27
CA ILE A 98 -8.53 12.11 3.25
C ILE A 98 -9.81 11.60 3.89
N HIS A 99 -10.87 11.55 3.09
CA HIS A 99 -12.10 10.84 3.40
C HIS A 99 -12.61 10.12 2.15
N ALA A 100 -12.37 8.81 2.07
CA ALA A 100 -12.96 7.98 1.04
C ALA A 100 -14.23 7.32 1.62
N PRO A 101 -15.44 7.72 1.16
CA PRO A 101 -16.67 7.17 1.69
C PRO A 101 -16.81 5.69 1.31
N HIS A 102 -17.65 4.96 2.04
CA HIS A 102 -17.97 3.59 1.71
C HIS A 102 -18.49 3.49 0.26
N PRO A 103 -18.03 2.51 -0.55
CA PRO A 103 -18.35 2.43 -1.98
C PRO A 103 -19.85 2.25 -2.27
N LEU A 104 -20.60 1.64 -1.34
CA LEU A 104 -22.06 1.55 -1.44
C LEU A 104 -22.78 2.87 -1.12
N THR A 105 -22.18 3.78 -0.36
CA THR A 105 -22.80 5.08 -0.05
C THR A 105 -22.89 5.97 -1.28
N ASN A 106 -21.88 5.96 -2.14
CA ASN A 106 -21.95 6.68 -3.41
C ASN A 106 -22.91 6.01 -4.38
N PHE A 107 -22.89 4.68 -4.44
CA PHE A 107 -23.81 3.92 -5.26
C PHE A 107 -25.29 4.11 -4.86
N ALA A 108 -25.54 4.26 -3.56
CA ALA A 108 -26.87 4.55 -3.00
C ALA A 108 -27.50 5.87 -3.49
N LYS A 109 -26.68 6.81 -3.99
CA LYS A 109 -27.16 8.09 -4.53
C LYS A 109 -27.92 7.89 -5.84
N ASP A 110 -27.49 6.91 -6.63
CA ASP A 110 -28.07 6.60 -7.94
C ASP A 110 -29.18 5.55 -7.82
N GLU A 111 -28.96 4.51 -7.01
CA GLU A 111 -29.92 3.43 -6.75
C GLU A 111 -30.08 3.22 -5.23
N PRO A 112 -31.24 3.54 -4.63
CA PRO A 112 -31.41 3.52 -3.18
C PRO A 112 -31.25 2.10 -2.61
N LEU A 113 -30.43 1.97 -1.57
CA LEU A 113 -30.18 0.72 -0.87
C LEU A 113 -31.39 0.28 -0.05
N ALA A 114 -31.62 -1.04 0.03
CA ALA A 114 -32.59 -1.60 0.95
C ALA A 114 -32.24 -1.24 2.41
N PRO A 115 -33.22 -1.02 3.30
CA PRO A 115 -32.96 -0.57 4.68
C PRO A 115 -32.00 -1.46 5.47
N GLY A 116 -32.05 -2.79 5.28
CA GLY A 116 -31.12 -3.72 5.92
C GLY A 116 -29.66 -3.50 5.50
N ILE A 117 -29.41 -3.23 4.21
CA ILE A 117 -28.07 -2.96 3.69
C ILE A 117 -27.54 -1.61 4.21
N VAL A 118 -28.41 -0.60 4.34
CA VAL A 118 -28.04 0.69 4.94
C VAL A 118 -27.56 0.48 6.37
N GLN A 119 -28.26 -0.37 7.14
CA GLN A 119 -27.84 -0.72 8.49
C GLN A 119 -26.49 -1.46 8.48
N GLU A 120 -26.30 -2.47 7.64
CA GLU A 120 -25.02 -3.20 7.52
C GLU A 120 -23.84 -2.26 7.17
N VAL A 121 -24.03 -1.33 6.24
CA VAL A 121 -23.02 -0.31 5.87
C VAL A 121 -22.76 0.66 7.02
N SER A 122 -23.77 0.98 7.83
CA SER A 122 -23.62 1.83 9.01
C SER A 122 -22.82 1.12 10.13
N GLU A 123 -22.96 -0.21 10.25
CA GLU A 123 -22.24 -1.03 11.22
C GLU A 123 -20.79 -1.35 10.78
N SER A 124 -20.49 -1.28 9.48
CA SER A 124 -19.13 -1.43 8.94
C SER A 124 -18.18 -0.38 9.55
N PRO A 125 -17.01 -0.79 10.06
CA PRO A 125 -16.09 0.12 10.71
C PRO A 125 -15.37 1.03 9.69
N VAL A 126 -14.95 2.20 10.17
CA VAL A 126 -14.09 3.13 9.42
C VAL A 126 -12.63 2.74 9.63
N ILE A 127 -11.84 2.66 8.56
CA ILE A 127 -10.42 2.32 8.65
C ILE A 127 -9.61 3.62 8.74
N VAL A 128 -8.83 3.75 9.82
CA VAL A 128 -8.03 4.94 10.13
C VAL A 128 -6.56 4.62 9.97
N PHE A 129 -5.87 5.33 9.08
CA PHE A 129 -4.43 5.17 8.85
C PHE A 129 -3.62 6.24 9.57
N VAL A 130 -2.54 5.83 10.23
CA VAL A 130 -1.64 6.70 10.99
C VAL A 130 -0.19 6.41 10.61
N HIS A 131 0.45 7.35 9.93
CA HIS A 131 1.81 7.18 9.44
C HIS A 131 2.88 7.37 10.54
N GLY A 132 4.11 6.96 10.23
CA GLY A 132 5.26 7.08 11.12
C GLY A 132 6.02 8.40 11.01
N LEU A 133 7.11 8.49 11.78
CA LEU A 133 8.00 9.66 11.78
C LEU A 133 8.67 9.84 10.41
N GLY A 134 8.54 11.02 9.81
CA GLY A 134 9.05 11.26 8.46
C GLY A 134 8.25 10.56 7.35
N GLY A 135 7.14 9.93 7.72
CA GLY A 135 6.18 9.34 6.79
C GLY A 135 5.08 10.33 6.39
N GLN A 136 4.08 9.81 5.68
CA GLN A 136 2.90 10.54 5.21
C GLN A 136 1.83 9.55 4.76
N MET A 137 0.56 9.98 4.70
CA MET A 137 -0.56 9.10 4.37
C MET A 137 -0.43 8.44 2.99
N SER A 138 0.23 9.11 2.04
CA SER A 138 0.46 8.60 0.68
C SER A 138 1.25 7.28 0.66
N GLN A 139 1.96 6.95 1.74
CA GLN A 139 2.66 5.67 1.88
C GLN A 139 1.69 4.48 2.01
N PHE A 140 0.45 4.75 2.41
CA PHE A 140 -0.60 3.74 2.51
C PHE A 140 -1.42 3.56 1.22
N GLU A 141 -1.14 4.31 0.15
CA GLU A 141 -1.98 4.34 -1.05
C GLU A 141 -2.33 2.96 -1.62
N PRO A 142 -1.39 2.00 -1.78
CA PRO A 142 -1.72 0.68 -2.30
C PRO A 142 -2.72 -0.08 -1.42
N LEU A 143 -2.69 0.16 -0.11
CA LEU A 143 -3.57 -0.48 0.86
C LEU A 143 -4.91 0.26 0.97
N MET A 144 -4.89 1.60 0.96
CA MET A 144 -6.11 2.41 0.94
C MET A 144 -6.92 2.19 -0.34
N ALA A 145 -6.26 2.14 -1.50
CA ALA A 145 -6.91 1.91 -2.79
C ALA A 145 -7.59 0.53 -2.86
N LEU A 146 -7.00 -0.49 -2.22
CA LEU A 146 -7.61 -1.81 -2.10
C LEU A 146 -8.78 -1.80 -1.12
N LEU A 147 -8.61 -1.24 0.08
CA LEU A 147 -9.62 -1.29 1.13
C LEU A 147 -10.79 -0.33 0.89
N SER A 148 -10.61 0.75 0.13
CA SER A 148 -11.71 1.68 -0.24
C SER A 148 -12.76 1.02 -1.11
N GLN A 149 -12.45 -0.17 -1.64
CA GLN A 149 -13.36 -1.01 -2.41
C GLN A 149 -14.39 -1.74 -1.54
N CYS A 150 -14.19 -1.79 -0.22
CA CYS A 150 -15.09 -2.46 0.73
C CYS A 150 -15.33 -1.71 2.03
N SER A 151 -14.70 -0.55 2.23
CA SER A 151 -14.73 0.13 3.52
C SER A 151 -14.59 1.63 3.36
N GLU A 152 -15.09 2.34 4.36
CA GLU A 152 -14.85 3.77 4.52
C GLU A 152 -13.44 3.99 5.08
N ILE A 153 -12.71 4.95 4.51
CA ILE A 153 -11.31 5.23 4.88
C ILE A 153 -11.14 6.68 5.25
N ILE A 154 -10.43 6.90 6.37
CA ILE A 154 -9.89 8.20 6.72
C ILE A 154 -8.40 8.08 7.06
N SER A 155 -7.66 9.14 6.81
CA SER A 155 -6.25 9.25 7.20
C SER A 155 -5.89 10.72 7.31
N LEU A 156 -4.91 11.02 8.15
CA LEU A 156 -4.45 12.38 8.40
C LEU A 156 -2.94 12.44 8.18
N ASP A 157 -2.47 13.51 7.55
CA ASP A 157 -1.05 13.83 7.53
C ASP A 157 -0.75 14.54 8.85
N LEU A 158 0.06 13.91 9.69
CA LEU A 158 0.43 14.45 10.99
C LEU A 158 1.13 15.82 10.83
N PRO A 159 1.02 16.73 11.81
CA PRO A 159 1.53 18.09 11.71
C PRO A 159 2.98 18.15 11.24
N GLY A 160 3.22 18.84 10.11
CA GLY A 160 4.53 19.04 9.51
C GLY A 160 5.00 17.97 8.52
N PHE A 161 4.16 16.98 8.21
CA PHE A 161 4.43 15.91 7.24
C PHE A 161 3.43 15.90 6.09
N GLY A 162 3.75 15.19 5.01
CA GLY A 162 2.88 15.06 3.84
C GLY A 162 2.43 16.40 3.29
N ASN A 163 1.12 16.57 3.09
CA ASN A 163 0.50 17.82 2.69
C ASN A 163 0.12 18.73 3.88
N SER A 164 0.24 18.26 5.11
CA SER A 164 0.19 19.08 6.34
C SER A 164 1.53 19.79 6.58
N LYS A 165 1.97 20.63 5.63
CA LYS A 165 3.33 21.18 5.61
C LYS A 165 3.50 22.38 6.54
N TYR A 166 4.64 22.45 7.23
CA TYR A 166 5.07 23.66 7.96
C TYR A 166 5.27 24.87 7.03
N LYS A 167 5.70 24.59 5.78
CA LYS A 167 5.86 25.58 4.72
C LYS A 167 5.76 24.90 3.36
N PHE A 168 4.90 25.41 2.49
CA PHE A 168 4.85 25.01 1.08
C PHE A 168 6.00 25.68 0.30
N LYS A 169 6.63 24.92 -0.59
CA LYS A 169 7.65 25.41 -1.51
C LYS A 169 7.06 25.44 -2.92
N SER A 170 7.27 26.54 -3.64
CA SER A 170 6.88 26.66 -5.04
C SER A 170 7.71 25.72 -5.91
N ASN A 171 7.13 25.27 -7.02
CA ASN A 171 7.78 24.46 -8.07
C ASN A 171 8.02 22.97 -7.76
N PHE A 172 7.53 22.44 -6.63
CA PHE A 172 7.61 21.01 -6.35
C PHE A 172 6.35 20.30 -6.79
N LYS A 173 6.51 19.10 -7.36
CA LYS A 173 5.38 18.33 -7.88
C LYS A 173 4.55 17.77 -6.73
N ILE A 174 3.26 18.11 -6.75
CA ILE A 174 2.19 17.62 -5.88
C ILE A 174 1.03 17.29 -6.82
N VAL A 175 0.35 16.17 -6.58
CA VAL A 175 -0.82 15.72 -7.35
C VAL A 175 -2.10 16.36 -6.83
N SER A 176 -2.21 16.52 -5.50
CA SER A 176 -3.39 17.14 -4.88
C SER A 176 -3.49 18.63 -5.22
N GLU A 177 -4.70 19.06 -5.56
CA GLU A 177 -5.04 20.47 -5.76
C GLU A 177 -5.39 21.10 -4.41
N ILE A 178 -4.43 21.81 -3.82
CA ILE A 178 -4.60 22.54 -2.56
C ILE A 178 -4.58 24.03 -2.88
N SER A 179 -5.63 24.76 -2.50
CA SER A 179 -5.72 26.20 -2.73
C SER A 179 -4.65 26.97 -1.94
N GLU A 180 -4.30 28.17 -2.39
CA GLU A 180 -3.31 29.00 -1.68
C GLU A 180 -3.79 29.39 -0.27
N GLN A 181 -5.10 29.54 -0.07
CA GLN A 181 -5.68 29.79 1.25
C GLN A 181 -5.51 28.57 2.17
N GLU A 182 -5.84 27.37 1.71
CA GLU A 182 -5.64 26.14 2.50
C GLU A 182 -4.15 25.93 2.85
N LYS A 183 -3.24 26.18 1.90
CA LYS A 183 -1.79 26.13 2.16
C LYS A 183 -1.37 27.08 3.28
N LEU A 184 -1.95 28.29 3.29
CA LEU A 184 -1.70 29.31 4.31
C LEU A 184 -2.27 28.87 5.67
N ASP A 185 -3.50 28.36 5.71
CA ASP A 185 -4.16 27.91 6.94
C ASP A 185 -3.41 26.74 7.59
N ILE A 186 -3.03 25.74 6.78
CA ILE A 186 -2.20 24.61 7.22
C ILE A 186 -0.85 25.11 7.75
N SER A 187 -0.13 25.92 6.99
CA SER A 187 1.21 26.37 7.38
C SER A 187 1.18 27.23 8.64
N SER A 188 0.25 28.17 8.73
CA SER A 188 0.13 29.10 9.86
C SER A 188 -0.28 28.40 11.15
N SER A 189 -1.25 27.47 11.08
CA SER A 189 -1.68 26.70 12.26
C SER A 189 -0.58 25.78 12.79
N ILE A 190 0.20 25.12 11.92
CA ILE A 190 1.35 24.29 12.34
C ILE A 190 2.49 25.15 12.89
N GLN A 191 2.71 26.35 12.33
CA GLN A 191 3.72 27.29 12.83
C GLN A 191 3.39 27.81 14.24
N ALA A 192 2.11 27.96 14.56
CA ALA A 192 1.64 28.36 15.88
C ALA A 192 1.84 27.28 16.95
N MET A 193 2.03 26.01 16.57
CA MET A 193 2.22 24.91 17.52
C MET A 193 3.55 25.02 18.30
N SER A 194 3.46 24.77 19.60
CA SER A 194 4.61 24.68 20.51
C SER A 194 5.42 23.40 20.27
N TRP A 195 6.65 23.33 20.79
CA TRP A 195 7.45 22.09 20.74
C TRP A 195 6.78 20.92 21.46
N ALA A 196 6.02 21.18 22.54
CA ALA A 196 5.36 20.14 23.32
C ALA A 196 4.18 19.49 22.57
N ASP A 197 3.59 20.19 21.60
CA ASP A 197 2.44 19.70 20.83
C ASP A 197 2.82 18.55 19.89
N PHE A 198 4.11 18.41 19.56
CA PHE A 198 4.65 17.30 18.76
C PHE A 198 5.02 16.08 19.62
N SER A 199 4.68 16.10 20.92
CA SER A 199 4.86 14.94 21.78
C SER A 199 3.88 13.82 21.45
N THR A 200 4.28 12.58 21.73
CA THR A 200 3.40 11.40 21.54
C THR A 200 2.04 11.59 22.21
N ASP A 201 2.00 12.20 23.40
CA ASP A 201 0.75 12.37 24.16
C ASP A 201 -0.18 13.43 23.54
N SER A 202 0.37 14.47 22.91
CA SER A 202 -0.38 15.53 22.22
C SER A 202 -0.85 15.05 20.85
N LEU A 203 -0.01 14.33 20.09
CA LEU A 203 -0.40 13.73 18.81
C LEU A 203 -1.54 12.72 18.95
N VAL A 204 -1.52 11.90 20.01
CA VAL A 204 -2.61 10.95 20.29
C VAL A 204 -3.92 11.68 20.59
N ARG A 205 -3.88 12.86 21.21
CA ARG A 205 -5.07 13.71 21.44
C ARG A 205 -5.59 14.34 20.16
N ILE A 206 -4.69 14.86 19.32
CA ILE A 206 -5.04 15.36 17.98
C ILE A 206 -5.74 14.25 17.18
N LEU A 207 -5.21 13.03 17.18
CA LEU A 207 -5.83 11.88 16.52
C LEU A 207 -7.18 11.49 17.14
N ARG A 208 -7.33 11.54 18.47
CA ARG A 208 -8.62 11.33 19.14
C ARG A 208 -9.65 12.33 18.64
N GLN A 209 -9.29 13.61 18.59
CA GLN A 209 -10.19 14.67 18.18
C GLN A 209 -10.54 14.59 16.70
N PHE A 210 -9.57 14.24 15.86
CA PHE A 210 -9.81 13.92 14.46
C PHE A 210 -10.85 12.79 14.31
N ILE A 211 -10.70 11.68 15.03
CA ILE A 211 -11.68 10.58 14.99
C ILE A 211 -13.05 11.05 15.51
N LYS A 212 -13.10 11.84 16.60
CA LYS A 212 -14.36 12.36 17.17
C LYS A 212 -15.12 13.24 16.18
N GLN A 213 -14.42 14.03 15.35
CA GLN A 213 -15.04 14.92 14.36
C GLN A 213 -15.34 14.21 13.03
N ALA A 214 -14.49 13.27 12.60
CA ALA A 214 -14.59 12.63 11.29
C ALA A 214 -15.43 11.34 11.30
N VAL A 215 -15.57 10.66 12.45
CA VAL A 215 -16.25 9.37 12.56
C VAL A 215 -17.50 9.51 13.44
N PRO A 216 -18.68 9.09 12.95
CA PRO A 216 -19.89 9.10 13.76
C PRO A 216 -19.71 8.35 15.10
N PRO A 217 -20.34 8.80 16.19
CA PRO A 217 -20.16 8.21 17.53
C PRO A 217 -20.44 6.70 17.58
N GLU A 218 -21.45 6.23 16.85
CA GLU A 218 -21.87 4.83 16.77
C GLU A 218 -20.92 3.94 15.96
N LYS A 219 -20.24 4.51 14.95
CA LYS A 219 -19.35 3.74 14.07
C LYS A 219 -18.10 3.28 14.79
N LYS A 220 -17.66 2.06 14.51
CA LYS A 220 -16.40 1.51 15.04
C LYS A 220 -15.24 1.87 14.12
N VAL A 221 -14.00 1.73 14.64
CA VAL A 221 -12.79 2.02 13.86
C VAL A 221 -11.81 0.85 13.84
N ILE A 222 -11.12 0.67 12.73
CA ILE A 222 -9.92 -0.17 12.64
C ILE A 222 -8.71 0.76 12.54
N LEU A 223 -7.72 0.58 13.42
CA LEU A 223 -6.54 1.44 13.43
C LEU A 223 -5.37 0.76 12.73
N VAL A 224 -4.85 1.38 11.68
CA VAL A 224 -3.68 0.93 10.92
C VAL A 224 -2.53 1.90 11.15
N GLY A 225 -1.45 1.41 11.75
CA GLY A 225 -0.28 2.22 12.09
C GLY A 225 0.96 1.71 11.37
N HIS A 226 1.81 2.62 10.91
CA HIS A 226 3.16 2.29 10.41
C HIS A 226 4.24 2.90 11.28
N SER A 227 5.28 2.13 11.63
CA SER A 227 6.43 2.60 12.39
C SER A 227 6.03 3.32 13.68
N MET A 228 6.46 4.57 13.91
CA MET A 228 6.01 5.41 15.03
C MET A 228 4.49 5.45 15.20
N GLY A 229 3.73 5.41 14.10
CA GLY A 229 2.27 5.37 14.09
C GLY A 229 1.69 4.18 14.84
N THR A 230 2.42 3.06 14.94
CA THR A 230 2.02 1.89 15.73
C THR A 230 1.94 2.20 17.24
N HIS A 231 2.83 3.05 17.76
CA HIS A 231 2.76 3.52 19.15
C HIS A 231 1.62 4.51 19.35
N LEU A 232 1.35 5.37 18.35
CA LEU A 232 0.23 6.31 18.40
C LEU A 232 -1.10 5.56 18.45
N ILE A 233 -1.34 4.58 17.57
CA ILE A 233 -2.59 3.80 17.57
C ILE A 233 -2.75 2.95 18.83
N THR A 234 -1.65 2.44 19.40
CA THR A 234 -1.68 1.68 20.66
C THR A 234 -2.20 2.57 21.79
N ARG A 235 -1.64 3.77 21.95
CA ARG A 235 -2.08 4.73 22.97
C ARG A 235 -3.46 5.33 22.67
N LEU A 236 -3.79 5.53 21.40
CA LEU A 236 -5.09 6.02 20.97
C LEU A 236 -6.21 5.04 21.37
N ALA A 237 -6.02 3.74 21.16
CA ALA A 237 -6.96 2.71 21.58
C ALA A 237 -7.22 2.70 23.11
N ASN A 238 -6.26 3.16 23.91
CA ASN A 238 -6.42 3.28 25.36
C ASN A 238 -7.30 4.46 25.78
N ILE A 239 -7.34 5.54 25.00
CA ILE A 239 -8.07 6.77 25.35
C ILE A 239 -9.38 6.94 24.61
N LEU A 240 -9.63 6.14 23.57
CA LEU A 240 -10.94 6.01 22.94
C LEU A 240 -11.88 5.21 23.87
N GLU A 241 -13.19 5.37 23.64
CA GLU A 241 -14.24 4.61 24.33
C GLU A 241 -13.99 3.11 24.20
N ALA A 242 -14.26 2.36 25.28
CA ALA A 242 -14.10 0.91 25.26
C ALA A 242 -15.01 0.29 24.18
N GLY A 243 -14.48 -0.61 23.37
CA GLY A 243 -15.21 -1.18 22.24
C GLY A 243 -15.42 -0.23 21.05
N LYS A 244 -14.78 0.96 21.01
CA LYS A 244 -14.75 1.81 19.79
C LYS A 244 -13.84 1.24 18.71
N VAL A 245 -12.73 0.62 19.12
CA VAL A 245 -11.74 0.03 18.22
C VAL A 245 -12.05 -1.44 17.97
N GLU A 246 -12.18 -1.83 16.70
CA GLU A 246 -12.52 -3.18 16.28
C GLU A 246 -11.27 -4.08 16.14
N ALA A 247 -10.18 -3.52 15.60
CA ALA A 247 -8.92 -4.23 15.32
C ALA A 247 -7.71 -3.27 15.23
N LEU A 248 -6.51 -3.83 15.38
CA LEU A 248 -5.22 -3.12 15.26
C LEU A 248 -4.35 -3.76 14.18
N VAL A 249 -3.81 -2.94 13.27
CA VAL A 249 -2.81 -3.37 12.28
C VAL A 249 -1.53 -2.57 12.49
N MET A 250 -0.43 -3.26 12.76
CA MET A 250 0.88 -2.67 13.06
C MET A 250 1.89 -3.08 12.00
N LEU A 251 2.28 -2.11 11.16
CA LEU A 251 3.25 -2.29 10.08
C LEU A 251 4.63 -1.78 10.54
N SER A 252 5.62 -2.67 10.57
CA SER A 252 6.98 -2.40 11.04
C SER A 252 7.05 -1.66 12.40
N PRO A 253 6.44 -2.21 13.48
CA PRO A 253 6.44 -1.56 14.79
C PRO A 253 7.86 -1.48 15.38
N PRO A 254 8.29 -0.32 15.90
CA PRO A 254 9.48 -0.20 16.74
C PRO A 254 9.28 -0.89 18.11
N PRO A 255 10.36 -1.14 18.87
CA PRO A 255 10.25 -1.86 20.13
C PRO A 255 9.46 -1.05 21.17
N LEU A 256 8.52 -1.72 21.84
CA LEU A 256 7.81 -1.19 23.01
C LEU A 256 8.74 -1.12 24.23
N LEU A 257 8.36 -0.29 25.22
CA LEU A 257 9.00 -0.29 26.53
C LEU A 257 8.46 -1.48 27.35
N ASP A 258 9.36 -2.34 27.84
CA ASP A 258 9.03 -3.46 28.72
C ASP A 258 8.91 -3.01 30.17
N ASP A 259 7.67 -2.73 30.56
CA ASP A 259 7.27 -2.34 31.90
C ASP A 259 6.58 -3.47 32.67
N VAL A 260 6.44 -4.65 32.06
CA VAL A 260 5.72 -5.80 32.63
C VAL A 260 6.69 -6.88 33.11
N ARG A 261 7.75 -7.17 32.34
CA ARG A 261 8.74 -8.21 32.68
C ARG A 261 9.95 -7.68 33.46
N HIS A 262 9.91 -6.41 33.90
CA HIS A 262 10.98 -5.73 34.66
C HIS A 262 12.39 -5.91 34.07
N LYS A 263 12.53 -5.87 32.73
CA LYS A 263 13.86 -5.79 32.12
C LYS A 263 14.46 -4.42 32.38
N ASP A 264 15.74 -4.39 32.79
CA ASP A 264 16.45 -3.15 33.05
C ASP A 264 16.30 -2.17 31.87
N PRO A 265 16.04 -0.88 32.13
CA PRO A 265 16.03 0.11 31.08
C PRO A 265 17.40 0.09 30.38
N PRO A 266 17.44 0.20 29.03
CA PRO A 266 18.71 0.21 28.31
C PRO A 266 19.61 1.31 28.86
N LYS A 267 20.88 0.97 29.12
CA LYS A 267 21.89 1.91 29.63
C LYS A 267 21.88 3.20 28.80
N LYS A 268 21.84 4.35 29.45
CA LYS A 268 21.91 5.67 28.80
C LYS A 268 23.24 5.78 28.05
N SER A 269 23.20 5.62 26.72
CA SER A 269 24.32 6.00 25.86
C SER A 269 24.37 7.52 25.75
N PHE A 270 25.57 8.11 25.81
CA PHE A 270 25.78 9.49 25.39
C PHE A 270 25.26 9.62 23.95
N SER A 271 24.21 10.41 23.75
CA SER A 271 23.56 10.54 22.47
C SER A 271 24.00 11.84 21.82
N PHE A 272 24.75 11.75 20.72
CA PHE A 272 25.01 12.89 19.82
C PHE A 272 23.72 13.62 19.40
N MET A 273 22.56 12.95 19.53
CA MET A 273 21.25 13.55 19.34
C MET A 273 20.98 14.74 20.26
N SER A 274 21.48 14.77 21.51
CA SER A 274 21.24 15.91 22.41
C SER A 274 21.83 17.21 21.88
N TYR A 275 22.99 17.14 21.20
CA TYR A 275 23.59 18.28 20.51
C TYR A 275 22.78 18.70 19.27
N PHE A 276 22.29 17.74 18.49
CA PHE A 276 21.41 17.99 17.34
C PHE A 276 20.07 18.62 17.74
N MET A 277 19.53 18.28 18.91
CA MET A 277 18.33 18.91 19.47
C MET A 277 18.55 20.38 19.83
N ARG A 278 19.73 20.72 20.37
CA ARG A 278 20.07 22.11 20.74
C ARG A 278 20.36 22.99 19.51
N PHE A 279 20.90 22.41 18.44
CA PHE A 279 21.32 23.13 17.24
C PHE A 279 20.80 22.43 15.99
N ALA A 280 19.55 22.72 15.61
CA ALA A 280 18.90 22.08 14.46
C ALA A 280 19.67 22.22 13.14
N TRP A 281 20.42 23.31 12.96
CA TRP A 281 21.26 23.52 11.77
C TRP A 281 22.37 22.47 11.64
N LEU A 282 22.96 21.99 12.76
CA LEU A 282 23.95 20.91 12.74
C LEU A 282 23.33 19.59 12.29
N PHE A 283 22.09 19.31 12.69
CA PHE A 283 21.38 18.12 12.22
C PHE A 283 21.01 18.22 10.74
N ASN A 284 20.63 19.41 10.28
CA ASN A 284 20.40 19.65 8.85
C ASN A 284 21.66 19.39 8.03
N LEU A 285 22.82 19.88 8.51
CA LEU A 285 24.13 19.61 7.91
C LEU A 285 24.43 18.11 7.83
N PHE A 286 24.21 17.36 8.92
CA PHE A 286 24.31 15.90 8.90
C PHE A 286 23.36 15.25 7.87
N ARG A 287 22.11 15.69 7.79
CA ARG A 287 21.13 15.17 6.82
C ARG A 287 21.55 15.49 5.38
N VAL A 288 22.07 16.68 5.10
CA VAL A 288 22.63 17.03 3.78
C VAL A 288 23.78 16.07 3.45
N TRP A 289 24.71 15.84 4.38
CA TRP A 289 25.80 14.90 4.19
C TRP A 289 25.31 13.48 3.89
N ASP A 290 24.34 12.97 4.65
CA ASP A 290 23.75 11.64 4.46
C ASP A 290 23.13 11.46 3.07
N ARG A 291 22.44 12.49 2.55
CA ARG A 291 21.76 12.46 1.25
C ARG A 291 22.70 12.56 0.04
N LEU A 292 23.96 12.97 0.22
CA LEU A 292 24.89 13.18 -0.90
C LEU A 292 25.03 12.00 -1.86
N PRO A 293 25.08 10.73 -1.42
CA PRO A 293 25.11 9.59 -2.33
C PRO A 293 23.81 9.42 -3.16
N GLY A 294 22.78 10.23 -2.93
CA GLY A 294 21.52 10.24 -3.67
C GLY A 294 20.68 9.01 -3.38
N LEU A 295 20.28 8.31 -4.43
CA LEU A 295 19.41 7.13 -4.38
C LEU A 295 20.04 5.93 -3.65
N ILE A 296 21.36 5.96 -3.40
CA ILE A 296 22.08 4.93 -2.66
C ILE A 296 22.50 5.40 -1.26
N SER A 297 21.91 6.48 -0.76
CA SER A 297 22.18 7.02 0.58
C SER A 297 21.75 6.05 1.69
N LYS A 298 22.37 6.18 2.87
CA LYS A 298 22.06 5.32 4.01
C LYS A 298 20.61 5.51 4.48
N SER A 299 20.05 6.72 4.40
CA SER A 299 18.64 6.95 4.69
C SER A 299 17.68 6.21 3.77
N VAL A 300 18.02 6.00 2.49
CA VAL A 300 17.21 5.20 1.56
C VAL A 300 17.34 3.71 1.87
N TYR A 301 18.56 3.17 2.00
CA TYR A 301 18.76 1.74 2.25
C TYR A 301 18.39 1.28 3.67
N ARG A 302 18.20 2.19 4.62
CA ARG A 302 17.54 1.83 5.89
C ARG A 302 16.06 1.48 5.68
N GLN A 303 15.41 2.12 4.72
CA GLN A 303 13.98 1.97 4.46
C GLN A 303 13.64 0.85 3.48
N LEU A 304 14.56 0.58 2.54
CA LEU A 304 14.36 -0.32 1.41
C LEU A 304 15.50 -1.34 1.30
N PRO A 305 15.22 -2.58 0.83
CA PRO A 305 16.25 -3.55 0.51
C PRO A 305 17.25 -3.03 -0.55
N HIS A 306 18.48 -3.56 -0.55
CA HIS A 306 19.50 -3.15 -1.51
C HIS A 306 19.14 -3.43 -2.98
N GLN A 307 18.28 -4.43 -3.23
CA GLN A 307 17.84 -4.84 -4.56
C GLN A 307 16.64 -4.02 -5.08
N SER A 308 16.18 -3.00 -4.35
CA SER A 308 15.04 -2.17 -4.76
C SER A 308 15.26 -1.43 -6.07
N SER A 309 14.17 -1.25 -6.82
CA SER A 309 14.18 -0.60 -8.12
C SER A 309 14.62 0.87 -8.03
N LEU A 310 15.03 1.45 -9.16
CA LEU A 310 15.38 2.88 -9.24
C LEU A 310 14.22 3.77 -8.77
N HIS A 311 12.99 3.44 -9.17
CA HIS A 311 11.78 4.18 -8.78
C HIS A 311 11.47 4.07 -7.30
N GLN A 312 11.58 2.88 -6.69
CA GLN A 312 11.39 2.74 -5.24
C GLN A 312 12.37 3.62 -4.48
N ARG A 313 13.65 3.60 -4.87
CA ARG A 313 14.68 4.44 -4.25
C ARG A 313 14.43 5.93 -4.49
N ALA A 314 14.02 6.32 -5.69
CA ALA A 314 13.66 7.70 -6.01
C ALA A 314 12.46 8.20 -5.20
N ARG A 315 11.42 7.37 -5.07
CA ARG A 315 10.22 7.66 -4.28
C ARG A 315 10.55 7.82 -2.79
N GLN A 316 11.33 6.90 -2.23
CA GLN A 316 11.78 7.02 -0.84
C GLN A 316 12.66 8.25 -0.64
N PHE A 317 13.56 8.54 -1.59
CA PHE A 317 14.40 9.73 -1.53
C PHE A 317 13.58 11.03 -1.63
N ARG A 318 12.54 11.05 -2.47
CA ARG A 318 11.58 12.16 -2.58
C ARG A 318 10.90 12.45 -1.25
N TRP A 319 10.48 11.43 -0.50
CA TRP A 319 9.92 11.60 0.85
C TRP A 319 10.98 12.10 1.84
N ASN A 320 12.21 11.59 1.78
CA ASN A 320 13.30 12.05 2.64
C ASN A 320 13.62 13.55 2.43
N LEU A 321 13.46 14.07 1.21
CA LEU A 321 13.63 15.49 0.87
C LEU A 321 12.49 16.37 1.40
N ASP A 322 11.29 15.81 1.55
CA ASP A 322 10.11 16.54 2.03
C ASP A 322 10.09 16.75 3.54
N ILE A 323 10.82 15.92 4.29
CA ILE A 323 10.87 16.01 5.75
C ILE A 323 11.61 17.27 6.19
N GLU A 324 10.91 18.16 6.89
CA GLU A 324 11.54 19.33 7.50
C GLU A 324 12.28 18.97 8.80
N THR A 325 13.54 19.41 8.91
CA THR A 325 14.47 19.09 10.00
C THR A 325 13.94 19.57 11.35
N ASN A 326 13.40 20.80 11.42
CA ASN A 326 12.89 21.35 12.68
C ASN A 326 11.68 20.57 13.18
N ILE A 327 10.75 20.18 12.30
CA ILE A 327 9.62 19.33 12.64
C ILE A 327 10.11 17.96 13.11
N LEU A 328 11.00 17.33 12.36
CA LEU A 328 11.57 16.03 12.71
C LEU A 328 12.17 16.02 14.12
N LEU A 329 12.94 17.05 14.49
CA LEU A 329 13.52 17.18 15.83
C LEU A 329 12.47 17.36 16.93
N ARG A 330 11.40 18.13 16.68
CA ARG A 330 10.26 18.27 17.62
C ARG A 330 9.63 16.92 17.94
N TYR A 331 9.36 16.11 16.91
CA TYR A 331 8.84 14.75 17.11
C TYR A 331 9.83 13.85 17.85
N ILE A 332 11.12 13.83 17.48
CA ILE A 332 12.11 12.99 18.16
C ILE A 332 12.23 13.39 19.64
N SER A 333 12.17 14.69 19.94
CA SER A 333 12.24 15.21 21.32
C SER A 333 11.00 14.85 22.13
N GLY A 334 9.83 14.83 21.49
CA GLY A 334 8.56 14.52 22.12
C GLY A 334 8.18 13.03 22.11
N PHE A 335 8.96 12.18 21.43
CA PHE A 335 8.62 10.77 21.23
C PHE A 335 8.78 9.97 22.53
N LYS A 336 7.68 9.35 22.95
CA LYS A 336 7.63 8.38 24.05
C LYS A 336 7.14 7.05 23.50
N ARG A 337 7.93 5.99 23.71
CA ARG A 337 7.54 4.64 23.32
C ARG A 337 6.29 4.21 24.08
N ALA A 338 5.35 3.60 23.36
CA ALA A 338 4.27 2.85 23.99
C ALA A 338 4.82 1.68 24.82
N ARG A 339 4.08 1.30 25.85
CA ARG A 339 4.42 0.25 26.82
C ARG A 339 3.74 -1.07 26.46
N TYR A 340 4.29 -2.18 26.94
CA TYR A 340 3.61 -3.47 26.80
C TYR A 340 2.30 -3.50 27.58
N SER A 341 2.23 -2.89 28.77
CA SER A 341 0.97 -2.71 29.51
C SER A 341 -0.08 -1.93 28.72
N GLU A 342 0.33 -0.90 27.98
CA GLU A 342 -0.55 -0.11 27.11
C GLU A 342 -1.06 -0.93 25.92
N LEU A 343 -0.22 -1.79 25.33
CA LEU A 343 -0.65 -2.70 24.27
C LEU A 343 -1.65 -3.73 24.80
N VAL A 344 -1.39 -4.30 25.98
CA VAL A 344 -2.32 -5.22 26.64
C VAL A 344 -3.68 -4.59 26.89
N ASN A 345 -3.69 -3.40 27.47
CA ASN A 345 -4.92 -2.69 27.74
C ASN A 345 -5.63 -2.24 26.45
N ALA A 346 -4.90 -1.89 25.39
CA ALA A 346 -5.51 -1.61 24.09
C ALA A 346 -6.24 -2.85 23.54
N ILE A 347 -5.62 -4.03 23.61
CA ILE A 347 -6.18 -5.29 23.11
C ILE A 347 -7.39 -5.73 23.94
N SER A 348 -7.34 -5.59 25.26
CA SER A 348 -8.48 -5.95 26.13
C SER A 348 -9.71 -5.07 25.92
N ARG A 349 -9.51 -3.82 25.47
CA ARG A 349 -10.56 -2.83 25.19
C ARG A 349 -11.11 -2.89 23.77
N LEU A 350 -10.58 -3.76 22.90
CA LEU A 350 -11.15 -3.96 21.56
C LEU A 350 -12.60 -4.42 21.66
N ASN A 351 -13.36 -4.14 20.60
CA ASN A 351 -14.76 -4.54 20.50
C ASN A 351 -14.89 -6.07 20.42
N ASN A 352 -14.85 -6.73 21.56
CA ASN A 352 -15.03 -8.17 21.67
C ASN A 352 -16.51 -8.40 22.00
N ASN A 353 -17.27 -8.87 21.02
CA ASN A 353 -18.65 -9.28 21.28
C ASN A 353 -18.62 -10.49 22.21
N MET A 354 -19.06 -10.33 23.46
CA MET A 354 -19.09 -11.42 24.46
C MET A 354 -19.99 -12.59 24.04
N LYS A 355 -20.90 -12.38 23.07
CA LYS A 355 -21.77 -13.41 22.51
C LYS A 355 -21.14 -14.18 21.36
N ASP A 356 -19.99 -13.75 20.85
CA ASP A 356 -19.34 -14.43 19.74
C ASP A 356 -18.47 -15.60 20.24
N PRO A 357 -18.75 -16.84 19.82
CA PRO A 357 -18.00 -18.01 20.29
C PRO A 357 -16.56 -18.07 19.75
N LYS A 358 -16.20 -17.27 18.74
CA LYS A 358 -14.83 -17.23 18.21
C LYS A 358 -13.95 -16.21 18.94
N THR A 359 -12.78 -16.65 19.38
CA THR A 359 -11.69 -15.73 19.73
C THR A 359 -11.07 -15.21 18.43
N TYR A 360 -11.36 -13.97 18.07
CA TYR A 360 -10.79 -13.34 16.89
C TYR A 360 -9.36 -12.86 17.14
N GLU A 361 -8.46 -13.15 16.22
CA GLU A 361 -7.08 -12.68 16.23
C GLU A 361 -7.02 -11.25 15.65
N LYS A 362 -7.60 -10.28 16.36
CA LYS A 362 -7.88 -8.90 15.88
C LYS A 362 -6.65 -7.98 15.79
N VAL A 363 -5.46 -8.52 15.97
CA VAL A 363 -4.20 -7.79 15.96
C VAL A 363 -3.30 -8.39 14.89
N LEU A 364 -2.87 -7.57 13.93
CA LEU A 364 -1.93 -7.98 12.89
C LEU A 364 -0.60 -7.25 13.07
N LEU A 365 0.49 -8.01 13.20
CA LEU A 365 1.86 -7.52 13.24
C LEU A 365 2.57 -7.92 11.94
N VAL A 366 3.04 -6.94 11.16
CA VAL A 366 3.76 -7.20 9.92
C VAL A 366 5.15 -6.58 9.98
N GLY A 367 6.19 -7.32 9.63
CA GLY A 367 7.57 -6.82 9.61
C GLY A 367 8.36 -7.29 8.39
N GLY A 368 9.27 -6.46 7.92
CA GLY A 368 10.16 -6.78 6.81
C GLY A 368 11.40 -7.54 7.29
N ALA A 369 11.80 -8.60 6.59
CA ALA A 369 12.98 -9.39 6.94
C ALA A 369 14.29 -8.58 6.82
N ASP A 370 14.32 -7.60 5.91
CA ASP A 370 15.46 -6.71 5.64
C ASP A 370 15.25 -5.31 6.26
N ASP A 371 14.40 -5.21 7.29
CA ASP A 371 14.12 -3.95 7.98
C ASP A 371 15.31 -3.57 8.89
N HIS A 372 16.08 -2.59 8.43
CA HIS A 372 17.23 -2.02 9.15
C HIS A 372 16.86 -0.86 10.10
N VAL A 373 15.58 -0.48 10.19
CA VAL A 373 15.08 0.53 11.14
C VAL A 373 14.47 -0.17 12.36
N THR A 374 13.61 -1.16 12.10
CA THR A 374 12.91 -1.98 13.10
C THR A 374 13.05 -3.44 12.72
N SER A 375 14.07 -4.11 13.27
CA SER A 375 14.32 -5.53 13.00
C SER A 375 13.05 -6.39 13.18
N VAL A 376 12.85 -7.34 12.27
CA VAL A 376 11.76 -8.34 12.33
C VAL A 376 11.71 -9.10 13.67
N LYS A 377 12.82 -9.18 14.41
CA LYS A 377 12.82 -9.74 15.77
C LYS A 377 11.83 -9.04 16.70
N ILE A 378 11.57 -7.74 16.51
CA ILE A 378 10.65 -6.98 17.37
C ILE A 378 9.23 -7.55 17.31
N ILE A 379 8.72 -7.87 16.12
CA ILE A 379 7.36 -8.44 16.01
C ILE A 379 7.30 -9.85 16.62
N ARG A 380 8.38 -10.63 16.55
CA ARG A 380 8.50 -11.93 17.25
C ARG A 380 8.48 -11.74 18.77
N ASP A 381 9.32 -10.86 19.29
CA ASP A 381 9.40 -10.55 20.72
C ASP A 381 8.04 -10.04 21.27
N MET A 382 7.33 -9.23 20.47
CA MET A 382 5.96 -8.81 20.78
C MET A 382 5.00 -9.99 20.79
N GLY A 383 5.06 -10.87 19.78
CA GLY A 383 4.25 -12.09 19.74
C GLY A 383 4.46 -13.00 20.93
N ASP A 384 5.71 -13.28 21.27
CA ASP A 384 6.08 -14.10 22.43
C ASP A 384 5.58 -13.47 23.74
N PHE A 385 5.60 -12.13 23.83
CA PHE A 385 4.98 -11.42 24.94
C PHE A 385 3.47 -11.61 25.00
N LEU A 386 2.75 -11.39 23.90
CA LEU A 386 1.30 -11.51 23.86
C LEU A 386 0.86 -12.97 24.09
N LEU A 387 1.58 -13.96 23.57
CA LEU A 387 1.25 -15.36 23.76
C LEU A 387 1.42 -15.77 25.24
N ASP A 388 2.51 -15.35 25.86
CA ASP A 388 2.80 -15.58 27.29
C ASP A 388 1.79 -14.86 28.21
N TYR A 389 1.39 -13.63 27.88
CA TYR A 389 0.44 -12.89 28.71
C TYR A 389 -1.00 -13.47 28.67
N TRP A 390 -1.54 -13.80 27.49
CA TRP A 390 -2.92 -14.27 27.37
C TRP A 390 -3.06 -15.79 27.45
N GLN A 391 -1.96 -16.55 27.34
CA GLN A 391 -1.96 -18.02 27.24
C GLN A 391 -2.86 -18.54 26.10
N LYS A 392 -3.15 -17.68 25.12
CA LYS A 392 -3.91 -17.95 23.89
C LYS A 392 -3.48 -16.98 22.79
N LYS A 393 -3.62 -17.41 21.53
CA LYS A 393 -3.27 -16.59 20.38
C LYS A 393 -4.37 -15.53 20.14
N VAL A 394 -4.01 -14.25 20.28
CA VAL A 394 -4.90 -13.09 20.06
C VAL A 394 -4.44 -12.21 18.89
N PHE A 395 -3.42 -12.65 18.17
CA PHE A 395 -2.72 -11.86 17.16
C PHE A 395 -2.20 -12.76 16.03
N ASN A 396 -1.86 -12.13 14.91
CA ASN A 396 -1.13 -12.73 13.81
C ASN A 396 0.19 -12.00 13.57
N ILE A 397 1.22 -12.77 13.22
CA ILE A 397 2.53 -12.24 12.82
C ILE A 397 2.78 -12.68 11.38
N VAL A 398 3.20 -11.73 10.55
CA VAL A 398 3.67 -12.04 9.21
C VAL A 398 5.01 -11.36 8.95
N GLU A 399 5.97 -12.18 8.54
CA GLU A 399 7.30 -11.74 8.15
C GLU A 399 7.43 -11.75 6.64
N VAL A 400 7.88 -10.64 6.09
CA VAL A 400 7.91 -10.43 4.65
C VAL A 400 9.35 -10.44 4.18
N LYS A 401 9.72 -11.48 3.44
CA LYS A 401 11.04 -11.61 2.81
C LYS A 401 11.24 -10.53 1.74
N ASN A 402 12.48 -10.06 1.56
CA ASN A 402 12.84 -9.04 0.56
C ASN A 402 12.04 -7.75 0.76
N ALA A 403 11.81 -7.35 2.01
CA ALA A 403 11.08 -6.15 2.36
C ALA A 403 11.79 -5.43 3.51
N GLY A 404 11.96 -4.11 3.35
CA GLY A 404 12.55 -3.24 4.37
C GLY A 404 11.47 -2.61 5.27
N HIS A 405 11.80 -1.48 5.88
CA HIS A 405 10.88 -0.72 6.73
C HIS A 405 9.66 -0.16 5.99
N SER A 406 9.86 0.28 4.74
CA SER A 406 8.77 0.78 3.89
C SER A 406 8.09 -0.39 3.18
N LEU A 407 7.33 -1.18 3.93
CA LEU A 407 6.65 -2.40 3.47
C LEU A 407 5.79 -2.16 2.21
N LEU A 408 4.91 -1.16 2.25
CA LEU A 408 4.00 -0.84 1.14
C LEU A 408 4.69 -0.21 -0.07
N LEU A 409 5.91 0.32 0.08
CA LEU A 409 6.73 0.72 -1.06
C LEU A 409 7.53 -0.46 -1.63
N SER A 410 7.96 -1.38 -0.77
CA SER A 410 8.76 -2.55 -1.15
C SER A 410 7.91 -3.59 -1.88
N LYS A 411 6.76 -3.94 -1.32
CA LYS A 411 5.85 -4.98 -1.81
C LYS A 411 4.37 -4.57 -1.70
N PRO A 412 3.93 -3.52 -2.42
CA PRO A 412 2.61 -2.92 -2.25
C PRO A 412 1.47 -3.93 -2.29
N GLU A 413 1.38 -4.71 -3.36
CA GLU A 413 0.27 -5.62 -3.63
C GLU A 413 0.24 -6.77 -2.62
N PHE A 414 1.42 -7.30 -2.27
CA PHE A 414 1.55 -8.39 -1.30
C PHE A 414 1.09 -7.97 0.09
N ILE A 415 1.54 -6.80 0.56
CA ILE A 415 1.16 -6.28 1.89
C ILE A 415 -0.32 -5.93 1.91
N SER A 416 -0.85 -5.31 0.84
CA SER A 416 -2.28 -5.00 0.75
C SER A 416 -3.15 -6.24 0.80
N GLY A 417 -2.82 -7.28 0.02
CA GLY A 417 -3.53 -8.56 0.03
C GLY A 417 -3.45 -9.28 1.38
N LEU A 418 -2.31 -9.20 2.06
CA LEU A 418 -2.11 -9.77 3.40
C LEU A 418 -3.02 -9.10 4.44
N VAL A 419 -3.10 -7.77 4.44
CA VAL A 419 -3.97 -7.02 5.37
C VAL A 419 -5.44 -7.30 5.08
N LEU A 420 -5.86 -7.30 3.81
CA LEU A 420 -7.22 -7.66 3.43
C LEU A 420 -7.55 -9.09 3.86
N ASN A 421 -6.69 -10.05 3.56
CA ASN A 421 -6.88 -11.44 3.98
C ASN A 421 -6.99 -11.59 5.50
N HIS A 422 -6.24 -10.79 6.26
CA HIS A 422 -6.38 -10.74 7.71
C HIS A 422 -7.76 -10.24 8.14
N PHE A 423 -8.23 -9.11 7.58
CA PHE A 423 -9.56 -8.58 7.89
C PHE A 423 -10.64 -9.59 7.59
N GLU A 424 -10.60 -10.19 6.41
CA GLU A 424 -11.64 -11.10 6.03
C GLU A 424 -11.56 -12.43 6.83
N SER A 425 -10.37 -12.93 7.19
CA SER A 425 -10.22 -14.25 7.84
C SER A 425 -10.30 -14.21 9.37
N HIS A 426 -9.94 -13.09 9.98
CA HIS A 426 -9.79 -12.98 11.43
C HIS A 426 -10.71 -11.94 12.07
N LEU A 427 -11.51 -11.19 11.31
CA LEU A 427 -12.55 -10.32 11.85
C LEU A 427 -13.95 -10.91 11.59
N PRO A 428 -14.96 -10.54 12.41
CA PRO A 428 -16.33 -11.02 12.23
C PRO A 428 -16.89 -10.74 10.83
N GLU A 429 -17.57 -11.72 10.24
CA GLU A 429 -18.15 -11.61 8.90
C GLU A 429 -19.19 -10.47 8.78
N ARG A 430 -19.92 -10.21 9.87
CA ARG A 430 -20.89 -9.09 10.00
C ARG A 430 -20.29 -7.69 9.78
N LEU A 431 -18.98 -7.54 9.75
CA LEU A 431 -18.33 -6.25 9.48
C LEU A 431 -18.25 -5.95 7.98
N HIS A 432 -18.52 -6.94 7.13
CA HIS A 432 -18.60 -6.77 5.68
C HIS A 432 -17.35 -6.15 5.01
N LEU A 433 -16.17 -6.43 5.57
CA LEU A 433 -14.86 -5.92 5.12
C LEU A 433 -14.31 -6.65 3.89
N SER A 434 -15.19 -7.14 3.01
CA SER A 434 -14.81 -7.88 1.81
C SER A 434 -15.26 -7.16 0.54
N PRO A 435 -14.36 -6.92 -0.42
CA PRO A 435 -14.72 -6.40 -1.73
C PRO A 435 -15.75 -7.28 -2.47
N ALA A 436 -15.71 -8.60 -2.24
CA ALA A 436 -16.66 -9.54 -2.85
C ALA A 436 -18.10 -9.29 -2.37
N TRP A 437 -18.29 -8.95 -1.10
CA TRP A 437 -19.61 -8.63 -0.55
C TRP A 437 -20.19 -7.36 -1.19
N VAL A 438 -19.39 -6.29 -1.33
CA VAL A 438 -19.82 -5.04 -1.99
C VAL A 438 -20.22 -5.29 -3.45
N LEU A 439 -19.44 -6.10 -4.18
CA LEU A 439 -19.77 -6.45 -5.56
C LEU A 439 -21.06 -7.22 -5.69
N LYS A 440 -21.29 -8.21 -4.81
CA LYS A 440 -22.52 -9.00 -4.81
C LYS A 440 -23.74 -8.07 -4.68
N LEU A 441 -23.69 -7.13 -3.74
CA LEU A 441 -24.77 -6.17 -3.54
C LEU A 441 -24.96 -5.24 -4.74
N LYS A 442 -23.88 -4.68 -5.30
CA LYS A 442 -23.97 -3.86 -6.53
C LYS A 442 -24.64 -4.61 -7.68
N ALA A 443 -24.31 -5.89 -7.85
CA ALA A 443 -24.91 -6.73 -8.89
C ALA A 443 -26.41 -7.00 -8.65
N GLU A 444 -26.80 -7.24 -7.40
CA GLU A 444 -28.20 -7.43 -7.01
C GLU A 444 -29.04 -6.16 -7.26
N ILE A 445 -28.48 -4.97 -6.97
CA ILE A 445 -29.21 -3.70 -7.06
C ILE A 445 -29.33 -3.22 -8.52
N SER A 446 -28.26 -3.25 -9.32
CA SER A 446 -28.27 -2.75 -10.71
C SER A 446 -29.03 -3.61 -11.72
N GLY A 447 -29.62 -4.73 -11.28
CA GLY A 447 -30.54 -5.54 -12.09
C GLY A 447 -30.06 -5.80 -13.52
N ASP A 448 -28.92 -6.46 -13.67
CA ASP A 448 -28.38 -7.16 -14.86
C ASP A 448 -28.54 -6.56 -16.29
N LYS A 449 -28.93 -5.29 -16.45
CA LYS A 449 -29.23 -4.66 -17.76
C LYS A 449 -27.99 -4.48 -18.65
N TRP A 450 -26.80 -4.39 -18.06
CA TRP A 450 -25.51 -4.35 -18.77
C TRP A 450 -24.77 -5.71 -18.77
N GLY A 451 -25.22 -6.67 -17.96
CA GLY A 451 -24.57 -7.97 -17.74
C GLY A 451 -24.79 -8.95 -18.89
N LEU A 452 -26.03 -9.07 -19.39
CA LEU A 452 -26.45 -10.14 -20.31
C LEU A 452 -25.61 -10.27 -21.61
N LYS A 453 -25.25 -9.14 -22.26
CA LYS A 453 -24.44 -9.17 -23.51
C LYS A 453 -22.97 -9.49 -23.23
N ASN A 454 -22.44 -8.98 -22.13
CA ASN A 454 -21.08 -9.30 -21.67
C ASN A 454 -20.99 -10.72 -21.12
N GLU A 455 -22.08 -11.22 -20.54
CA GLU A 455 -22.21 -12.56 -19.97
C GLU A 455 -22.25 -13.64 -21.04
N LEU A 456 -23.04 -13.50 -22.11
CA LEU A 456 -23.02 -14.45 -23.22
C LEU A 456 -21.63 -14.55 -23.85
N LYS A 457 -20.95 -13.40 -24.01
CA LYS A 457 -19.57 -13.34 -24.52
C LYS A 457 -18.57 -13.96 -23.54
N TRP A 458 -18.71 -13.67 -22.25
CA TRP A 458 -17.86 -14.22 -21.20
C TRP A 458 -18.05 -15.73 -21.07
N SER A 459 -19.29 -16.22 -21.11
CA SER A 459 -19.64 -17.65 -21.02
C SER A 459 -19.02 -18.44 -22.17
N LYS A 460 -19.15 -17.95 -23.40
CA LYS A 460 -18.51 -18.55 -24.60
C LYS A 460 -16.98 -18.44 -24.63
N THR A 461 -16.38 -17.60 -23.81
CA THR A 461 -14.91 -17.43 -23.77
C THR A 461 -14.28 -18.61 -23.04
N GLN A 462 -13.21 -19.16 -23.63
CA GLN A 462 -12.39 -20.22 -23.00
C GLN A 462 -11.99 -19.81 -21.58
N ALA A 463 -12.31 -20.66 -20.61
CA ALA A 463 -12.11 -20.44 -19.18
C ALA A 463 -10.63 -20.20 -18.84
N VAL A 464 -9.81 -21.24 -19.01
CA VAL A 464 -8.36 -21.24 -18.77
C VAL A 464 -7.69 -21.69 -20.07
N SER A 465 -6.58 -21.04 -20.44
CA SER A 465 -5.78 -21.45 -21.59
C SER A 465 -5.22 -22.86 -21.41
N HIS A 466 -4.87 -23.52 -22.51
CA HIS A 466 -3.96 -24.67 -22.43
C HIS A 466 -2.56 -24.21 -21.99
N ASN A 467 -1.63 -25.15 -21.76
CA ASN A 467 -0.24 -24.78 -21.57
C ASN A 467 0.27 -24.06 -22.83
N ILE A 468 1.03 -22.99 -22.62
CA ILE A 468 1.67 -22.23 -23.69
C ILE A 468 2.97 -22.94 -24.03
N PHE A 469 3.06 -23.53 -25.22
CA PHE A 469 4.22 -24.29 -25.65
C PHE A 469 5.14 -23.49 -26.58
N ARG A 470 6.45 -23.80 -26.53
CA ARG A 470 7.42 -23.46 -27.59
C ARG A 470 8.13 -24.71 -28.11
N ARG A 471 8.86 -24.58 -29.23
CA ARG A 471 9.70 -25.63 -29.82
C ARG A 471 8.95 -26.96 -30.04
N ASN A 472 7.79 -26.91 -30.70
CA ASN A 472 6.94 -28.06 -31.03
C ASN A 472 6.52 -28.89 -29.80
N GLY A 473 6.21 -28.24 -28.68
CA GLY A 473 5.64 -28.92 -27.50
C GLY A 473 6.66 -29.47 -26.50
N LYS A 474 7.96 -29.22 -26.70
CA LYS A 474 9.03 -29.70 -25.80
C LYS A 474 9.11 -28.93 -24.48
N GLU A 475 8.66 -27.68 -24.46
CA GLU A 475 8.72 -26.80 -23.29
C GLU A 475 7.43 -25.98 -23.20
N TYR A 476 6.93 -25.78 -21.97
CA TYR A 476 5.79 -24.90 -21.72
C TYR A 476 6.06 -23.86 -20.64
N ALA A 477 5.35 -22.75 -20.76
CA ALA A 477 5.37 -21.67 -19.79
C ALA A 477 4.70 -22.08 -18.48
N LYS A 478 5.22 -21.56 -17.36
CA LYS A 478 4.58 -21.63 -16.04
C LYS A 478 3.38 -20.69 -15.89
N LEU A 479 3.00 -19.98 -16.96
CA LEU A 479 1.90 -19.02 -16.98
C LEU A 479 0.73 -19.54 -17.81
N LEU A 480 -0.49 -19.32 -17.33
CA LEU A 480 -1.74 -19.58 -18.04
C LEU A 480 -2.54 -18.28 -18.19
N GLY A 481 -3.29 -18.14 -19.29
CA GLY A 481 -4.24 -17.04 -19.49
C GLY A 481 -5.67 -17.49 -19.19
N MET A 482 -6.35 -16.84 -18.25
CA MET A 482 -7.75 -17.17 -17.94
C MET A 482 -8.67 -15.96 -18.04
N LYS A 483 -9.98 -16.21 -18.20
CA LYS A 483 -11.01 -15.17 -18.00
C LYS A 483 -11.24 -14.99 -16.49
N THR A 484 -11.76 -13.84 -16.08
CA THR A 484 -12.13 -13.60 -14.66
C THR A 484 -13.10 -14.67 -14.19
N LEU A 485 -13.00 -15.15 -12.94
CA LEU A 485 -13.95 -16.11 -12.36
C LEU A 485 -15.22 -15.39 -11.91
N ARG A 486 -16.26 -16.16 -11.57
CA ARG A 486 -17.49 -15.67 -10.92
C ARG A 486 -17.89 -16.63 -9.81
N GLU A 487 -18.24 -16.12 -8.63
CA GLU A 487 -18.42 -16.96 -7.42
C GLU A 487 -19.42 -18.12 -7.62
N GLY A 488 -20.56 -17.84 -8.25
CA GLY A 488 -21.65 -18.81 -8.44
C GLY A 488 -21.70 -19.45 -9.83
N ASP A 489 -20.69 -19.25 -10.69
CA ASP A 489 -20.74 -19.80 -12.05
C ASP A 489 -20.49 -21.32 -12.03
N PRO A 490 -21.35 -22.12 -12.69
CA PRO A 490 -21.25 -23.58 -12.65
C PRO A 490 -20.02 -24.12 -13.39
N ASN A 491 -19.36 -23.33 -14.24
CA ASN A 491 -18.28 -23.78 -15.11
C ASN A 491 -16.93 -23.11 -14.83
N HIS A 492 -16.92 -21.90 -14.25
CA HIS A 492 -15.73 -21.08 -14.03
C HIS A 492 -15.85 -20.23 -12.77
N SER A 493 -16.05 -20.92 -11.64
CA SER A 493 -15.99 -20.42 -10.28
C SER A 493 -14.72 -20.89 -9.55
N PRO A 494 -14.37 -20.30 -8.40
CA PRO A 494 -13.19 -20.74 -7.64
C PRO A 494 -13.20 -22.24 -7.30
N SER A 495 -14.33 -22.77 -6.83
CA SER A 495 -14.47 -24.19 -6.48
C SER A 495 -14.26 -25.11 -7.68
N VAL A 496 -14.80 -24.73 -8.85
CA VAL A 496 -14.65 -25.49 -10.09
C VAL A 496 -13.19 -25.45 -10.57
N VAL A 497 -12.55 -24.29 -10.55
CA VAL A 497 -11.13 -24.18 -10.94
C VAL A 497 -10.22 -24.92 -9.96
N GLU A 498 -10.48 -24.86 -8.66
CA GLU A 498 -9.69 -25.61 -7.70
C GLU A 498 -9.85 -27.12 -7.88
N SER A 499 -11.08 -27.59 -8.00
CA SER A 499 -11.37 -29.01 -8.26
C SER A 499 -10.74 -29.48 -9.56
N LYS A 500 -10.62 -28.59 -10.55
CA LYS A 500 -9.94 -28.89 -11.82
C LYS A 500 -8.45 -29.20 -11.61
N PHE A 501 -7.74 -28.50 -10.73
CA PHE A 501 -6.29 -28.71 -10.52
C PHE A 501 -5.94 -29.61 -9.33
N TYR A 502 -6.87 -29.84 -8.40
CA TYR A 502 -6.63 -30.55 -7.14
C TYR A 502 -7.64 -31.67 -6.82
N GLY A 503 -8.67 -31.87 -7.64
CA GLY A 503 -9.65 -32.94 -7.45
C GLY A 503 -9.17 -34.32 -7.91
N ASP A 504 -9.89 -35.37 -7.52
CA ASP A 504 -9.54 -36.77 -7.81
C ASP A 504 -9.62 -37.14 -9.30
N ASN A 505 -10.28 -36.30 -10.11
CA ASN A 505 -10.33 -36.44 -11.56
C ASN A 505 -9.13 -35.71 -12.19
N ASN A 506 -8.07 -36.47 -12.49
CA ASN A 506 -6.88 -36.10 -13.28
C ASN A 506 -7.18 -35.68 -14.75
N GLY A 507 -8.34 -35.05 -15.01
CA GLY A 507 -8.87 -34.74 -16.33
C GLY A 507 -8.51 -33.35 -16.84
N THR A 508 -7.35 -32.78 -16.48
CA THR A 508 -6.90 -31.54 -17.12
C THR A 508 -5.96 -31.84 -18.27
N ASP A 509 -6.32 -31.35 -19.46
CA ASP A 509 -5.40 -31.20 -20.61
C ASP A 509 -4.29 -30.15 -20.34
N ILE A 510 -4.05 -29.81 -19.08
CA ILE A 510 -3.07 -28.83 -18.60
C ILE A 510 -2.08 -29.58 -17.71
N LYS A 511 -0.80 -29.52 -18.07
CA LYS A 511 0.34 -30.05 -17.31
C LYS A 511 0.76 -29.07 -16.23
N GLY A 512 0.85 -29.55 -14.99
CA GLY A 512 1.27 -28.79 -13.80
C GLY A 512 0.14 -28.43 -12.85
N LYS A 513 0.50 -27.94 -11.66
CA LYS A 513 -0.46 -27.55 -10.62
C LYS A 513 -0.59 -26.04 -10.52
N LEU A 514 -1.82 -25.55 -10.57
CA LEU A 514 -2.11 -24.13 -10.36
C LEU A 514 -1.88 -23.76 -8.89
N ILE A 515 -0.88 -22.94 -8.61
CA ILE A 515 -0.57 -22.50 -7.23
C ILE A 515 -1.06 -21.08 -6.95
N ALA A 516 -1.28 -20.29 -8.00
CA ALA A 516 -1.67 -18.89 -7.85
C ALA A 516 -2.47 -18.34 -9.02
N ILE A 517 -3.29 -17.34 -8.73
CA ILE A 517 -4.01 -16.52 -9.70
C ILE A 517 -3.56 -15.05 -9.53
N VAL A 518 -3.15 -14.42 -10.63
CA VAL A 518 -2.81 -13.00 -10.71
C VAL A 518 -3.88 -12.25 -11.48
N ASP A 519 -4.60 -11.41 -10.77
CA ASP A 519 -5.64 -10.56 -11.32
C ASP A 519 -5.07 -9.20 -11.69
N ILE A 520 -4.99 -8.93 -12.99
CA ILE A 520 -4.48 -7.67 -13.54
C ILE A 520 -5.59 -6.65 -13.85
N SER A 521 -6.85 -6.96 -13.56
CA SER A 521 -7.95 -6.01 -13.74
C SER A 521 -7.85 -4.83 -12.76
N ALA A 522 -8.42 -3.68 -13.11
CA ALA A 522 -8.52 -2.55 -12.18
C ALA A 522 -9.59 -2.83 -11.11
N ASP A 523 -10.72 -3.39 -11.57
CA ASP A 523 -11.89 -3.67 -10.76
C ASP A 523 -11.69 -4.87 -9.83
N ILE A 524 -12.49 -4.95 -8.79
CA ILE A 524 -12.49 -6.09 -7.85
C ILE A 524 -12.87 -7.38 -8.60
N PRO A 525 -12.29 -8.55 -8.27
CA PRO A 525 -12.72 -9.83 -8.83
C PRO A 525 -14.17 -10.14 -8.44
N PRO A 526 -15.05 -10.59 -9.37
CA PRO A 526 -16.43 -10.98 -9.08
C PRO A 526 -16.54 -12.37 -8.40
N TYR A 527 -15.51 -12.72 -7.64
CA TYR A 527 -15.36 -13.98 -6.93
C TYR A 527 -14.51 -13.75 -5.68
N SER A 528 -14.70 -14.58 -4.66
CA SER A 528 -13.96 -14.58 -3.42
C SER A 528 -12.69 -15.41 -3.59
N PRO A 529 -11.51 -14.80 -3.46
CA PRO A 529 -10.26 -15.56 -3.46
C PRO A 529 -10.13 -16.59 -2.34
N LYS A 530 -10.88 -16.43 -1.25
CA LYS A 530 -10.85 -17.34 -0.10
C LYS A 530 -11.46 -18.71 -0.37
N THR A 531 -12.28 -18.80 -1.41
CA THR A 531 -12.90 -20.06 -1.79
C THR A 531 -11.83 -21.07 -2.22
N PHE A 532 -10.63 -20.59 -2.58
CA PHE A 532 -9.46 -21.41 -2.81
C PHE A 532 -8.77 -21.86 -1.52
N LYS A 533 -8.47 -23.16 -1.43
CA LYS A 533 -7.67 -23.75 -0.34
C LYS A 533 -6.18 -23.82 -0.68
N ASN A 534 -5.85 -24.15 -1.92
CA ASN A 534 -4.49 -24.42 -2.40
C ASN A 534 -3.97 -23.33 -3.35
N ILE A 535 -4.88 -22.56 -3.96
CA ILE A 535 -4.54 -21.53 -4.95
C ILE A 535 -4.52 -20.16 -4.27
N ARG A 536 -3.39 -19.46 -4.33
CA ARG A 536 -3.27 -18.10 -3.77
C ARG A 536 -3.69 -17.04 -4.78
N TYR A 537 -4.28 -15.94 -4.31
CA TYR A 537 -4.67 -14.83 -5.17
C TYR A 537 -3.77 -13.62 -4.97
N TYR A 538 -3.43 -12.96 -6.07
CA TYR A 538 -2.63 -11.75 -6.08
C TYR A 538 -3.27 -10.70 -7.00
N LYS A 539 -3.50 -9.50 -6.48
CA LYS A 539 -3.96 -8.36 -7.28
C LYS A 539 -2.75 -7.63 -7.86
N CYS A 540 -2.72 -7.42 -9.17
CA CYS A 540 -1.71 -6.62 -9.87
C CYS A 540 -2.42 -5.62 -10.80
N ALA A 541 -3.16 -4.68 -10.20
CA ALA A 541 -4.09 -3.82 -10.92
C ALA A 541 -3.43 -2.99 -12.04
N THR A 542 -4.14 -2.87 -13.17
CA THR A 542 -3.68 -2.10 -14.34
C THR A 542 -4.83 -1.33 -14.96
N VAL A 543 -4.50 -0.22 -15.64
CA VAL A 543 -5.47 0.60 -16.36
C VAL A 543 -6.13 -0.21 -17.48
N SER A 544 -7.45 -0.09 -17.60
CA SER A 544 -8.21 -0.82 -18.61
C SER A 544 -7.96 -0.29 -20.02
N LYS A 545 -8.01 -1.17 -21.02
CA LYS A 545 -7.90 -0.88 -22.47
C LYS A 545 -6.59 -0.23 -22.97
N VAL A 546 -5.70 0.21 -22.09
CA VAL A 546 -4.40 0.81 -22.45
C VAL A 546 -3.29 -0.25 -22.38
N VAL A 547 -2.24 -0.09 -23.19
CA VAL A 547 -1.02 -0.91 -23.12
C VAL A 547 -0.31 -0.63 -21.78
N PRO A 548 -0.01 -1.67 -20.98
CA PRO A 548 0.74 -1.50 -19.73
C PRO A 548 2.10 -0.84 -19.95
N ASP A 549 2.46 0.10 -19.08
CA ASP A 549 3.76 0.75 -19.10
C ASP A 549 4.89 -0.13 -18.53
N HIS A 550 6.12 0.33 -18.67
CA HIS A 550 7.32 -0.35 -18.15
C HIS A 550 7.28 -0.59 -16.65
N VAL A 551 6.60 0.27 -15.88
CA VAL A 551 6.49 0.11 -14.43
C VAL A 551 5.54 -1.03 -14.11
N ALA A 552 4.37 -1.08 -14.74
CA ALA A 552 3.40 -2.16 -14.59
C ALA A 552 3.97 -3.51 -15.03
N ILE A 553 4.70 -3.56 -16.15
CA ILE A 553 5.36 -4.78 -16.65
C ILE A 553 6.36 -5.30 -15.60
N ARG A 554 7.24 -4.42 -15.08
CA ARG A 554 8.22 -4.81 -14.05
C ARG A 554 7.56 -5.29 -12.76
N ARG A 555 6.50 -4.60 -12.29
CA ARG A 555 5.73 -5.03 -11.11
C ARG A 555 5.14 -6.43 -11.31
N PHE A 556 4.54 -6.67 -12.48
CA PHE A 556 3.99 -7.97 -12.83
C PHE A 556 5.07 -9.05 -12.88
N ILE A 557 6.19 -8.81 -13.56
CA ILE A 557 7.29 -9.78 -13.66
C ILE A 557 7.83 -10.12 -12.26
N GLN A 558 8.10 -9.10 -11.43
CA GLN A 558 8.59 -9.31 -10.07
C GLN A 558 7.59 -10.11 -9.22
N LEU A 559 6.28 -9.83 -9.35
CA LEU A 559 5.25 -10.58 -8.66
C LEU A 559 5.26 -12.06 -9.07
N ILE A 560 5.35 -12.36 -10.36
CA ILE A 560 5.44 -13.75 -10.84
C ILE A 560 6.68 -14.45 -10.30
N ASP A 561 7.84 -13.78 -10.31
CA ASP A 561 9.07 -14.37 -9.79
C ASP A 561 9.02 -14.61 -8.29
N ASP A 562 8.43 -13.69 -7.52
CA ASP A 562 8.21 -13.85 -6.08
C ASP A 562 7.28 -15.04 -5.79
N VAL A 563 6.20 -15.19 -6.57
CA VAL A 563 5.25 -16.30 -6.43
C VAL A 563 5.95 -17.64 -6.73
N LEU A 564 6.60 -17.74 -7.89
CA LEU A 564 7.30 -18.95 -8.33
C LEU A 564 8.52 -19.29 -7.46
N GLY A 565 9.20 -18.29 -6.88
CA GLY A 565 10.32 -18.49 -5.96
C GLY A 565 9.92 -18.88 -4.54
N SER A 566 8.64 -18.68 -4.17
CA SER A 566 8.13 -18.95 -2.82
C SER A 566 7.54 -20.36 -2.62
N THR A 567 7.40 -21.13 -3.70
CA THR A 567 6.77 -22.45 -3.69
C THR A 567 7.80 -23.59 -3.70
N SER A 568 7.42 -24.72 -3.11
CA SER A 568 8.15 -25.99 -3.21
C SER A 568 7.48 -26.99 -4.18
N GLU A 569 6.39 -26.59 -4.84
CA GLU A 569 5.71 -27.42 -5.84
C GLU A 569 6.63 -27.67 -7.05
N PRO A 570 6.87 -28.94 -7.46
CA PRO A 570 7.79 -29.26 -8.55
C PRO A 570 7.41 -28.67 -9.91
N ASP A 571 6.11 -28.57 -10.21
CA ASP A 571 5.61 -28.05 -11.49
C ASP A 571 4.50 -26.97 -11.27
N PRO A 572 4.89 -25.78 -10.79
CA PRO A 572 3.95 -24.74 -10.41
C PRO A 572 3.48 -23.91 -11.60
N LEU A 573 2.19 -23.67 -11.66
CA LEU A 573 1.54 -22.78 -12.62
C LEU A 573 0.95 -21.55 -11.94
N VAL A 574 0.97 -20.43 -12.64
CA VAL A 574 0.29 -19.18 -12.25
C VAL A 574 -0.66 -18.76 -13.35
N ALA A 575 -1.94 -18.64 -13.04
CA ALA A 575 -2.93 -18.16 -14.00
C ALA A 575 -3.08 -16.65 -13.91
N VAL A 576 -3.13 -15.97 -15.04
CA VAL A 576 -3.22 -14.51 -15.15
C VAL A 576 -4.55 -14.17 -15.81
N HIS A 577 -5.27 -13.19 -15.26
CA HIS A 577 -6.51 -12.73 -15.90
C HIS A 577 -6.72 -11.24 -15.80
N CYS A 578 -7.34 -10.71 -16.84
CA CYS A 578 -8.12 -9.48 -16.79
C CYS A 578 -9.60 -9.88 -16.79
N HIS A 579 -10.43 -9.24 -17.59
CA HIS A 579 -11.83 -9.65 -17.74
C HIS A 579 -12.00 -10.90 -18.61
N TYR A 580 -11.58 -10.85 -19.89
CA TYR A 580 -11.72 -11.97 -20.84
C TYR A 580 -10.45 -12.80 -21.00
N GLY A 581 -9.32 -12.34 -20.45
CA GLY A 581 -8.06 -13.06 -20.58
C GLY A 581 -7.42 -13.00 -21.97
N PHE A 582 -7.63 -11.95 -22.77
CA PHE A 582 -7.04 -11.85 -24.12
C PHE A 582 -5.92 -10.80 -24.19
N ASN A 583 -6.26 -9.51 -24.30
CA ASN A 583 -5.29 -8.46 -24.66
C ASN A 583 -4.23 -8.18 -23.58
N ARG A 584 -4.62 -7.54 -22.47
CA ARG A 584 -3.69 -7.24 -21.37
C ARG A 584 -3.07 -8.51 -20.80
N THR A 585 -3.86 -9.56 -20.63
CA THR A 585 -3.38 -10.86 -20.13
C THR A 585 -2.31 -11.44 -21.05
N GLY A 586 -2.59 -11.54 -22.35
CA GLY A 586 -1.61 -12.02 -23.32
C GLY A 586 -0.38 -11.12 -23.39
N PHE A 587 -0.55 -9.80 -23.33
CA PHE A 587 0.57 -8.85 -23.32
C PHE A 587 1.51 -9.07 -22.14
N PHE A 588 0.98 -9.14 -20.91
CA PHE A 588 1.80 -9.41 -19.71
C PHE A 588 2.48 -10.77 -19.74
N ILE A 589 1.76 -11.80 -20.15
CA ILE A 589 2.32 -13.15 -20.32
C ILE A 589 3.46 -13.09 -21.34
N CYS A 590 3.25 -12.49 -22.51
CA CYS A 590 4.28 -12.39 -23.54
C CYS A 590 5.51 -11.61 -23.05
N CYS A 591 5.33 -10.49 -22.34
CA CYS A 591 6.44 -9.77 -21.73
C CYS A 591 7.26 -10.66 -20.78
N TYR A 592 6.60 -11.46 -19.93
CA TYR A 592 7.30 -12.39 -19.03
C TYR A 592 8.07 -13.46 -19.81
N LEU A 593 7.45 -14.05 -20.84
CA LEU A 593 8.09 -15.09 -21.66
C LEU A 593 9.34 -14.57 -22.38
N VAL A 594 9.29 -13.33 -22.87
CA VAL A 594 10.44 -12.68 -23.52
C VAL A 594 11.50 -12.32 -22.48
N GLU A 595 11.16 -11.55 -21.44
CA GLU A 595 12.13 -11.00 -20.49
C GLU A 595 12.73 -12.05 -19.52
N ARG A 596 11.99 -13.12 -19.16
CA ARG A 596 12.45 -14.13 -18.19
C ARG A 596 12.72 -15.50 -18.79
N CYS A 597 11.96 -15.93 -19.79
CA CYS A 597 12.10 -17.26 -20.37
C CYS A 597 12.95 -17.28 -21.66
N GLY A 598 13.36 -16.11 -22.16
CA GLY A 598 14.16 -15.96 -23.38
C GLY A 598 13.43 -16.41 -24.64
N TRP A 599 12.11 -16.23 -24.70
CA TRP A 599 11.32 -16.48 -25.91
C TRP A 599 11.47 -15.29 -26.85
N SER A 600 11.44 -15.53 -28.16
CA SER A 600 11.24 -14.43 -29.12
C SER A 600 9.80 -13.88 -29.02
N VAL A 601 9.58 -12.64 -29.48
CA VAL A 601 8.24 -12.03 -29.52
C VAL A 601 7.27 -12.90 -30.29
N ARG A 602 7.71 -13.39 -31.45
CA ARG A 602 6.94 -14.29 -32.30
C ARG A 602 6.52 -15.56 -31.57
N GLU A 603 7.47 -16.26 -30.94
CA GLU A 603 7.17 -17.49 -30.17
C GLU A 603 6.19 -17.22 -29.02
N ALA A 604 6.33 -16.11 -28.32
CA ALA A 604 5.45 -15.75 -27.21
C ALA A 604 4.01 -15.46 -27.69
N VAL A 605 3.87 -14.67 -28.77
CA VAL A 605 2.56 -14.31 -29.34
C VAL A 605 1.87 -15.54 -29.96
N GLU A 606 2.58 -16.30 -30.80
CA GLU A 606 2.04 -17.51 -31.44
C GLU A 606 1.71 -18.59 -30.39
N GLY A 607 2.58 -18.78 -29.39
CA GLY A 607 2.34 -19.71 -28.29
C GLY A 607 1.09 -19.34 -27.49
N TYR A 608 0.92 -18.06 -27.14
CA TYR A 608 -0.27 -17.61 -26.41
C TYR A 608 -1.54 -17.74 -27.26
N GLN A 609 -1.46 -17.43 -28.55
CA GLN A 609 -2.55 -17.59 -29.50
C GLN A 609 -3.00 -19.06 -29.61
N ALA A 610 -2.05 -20.00 -29.70
CA ALA A 610 -2.36 -21.42 -29.73
C ALA A 610 -3.00 -21.92 -28.42
N ALA A 611 -2.48 -21.46 -27.28
CA ALA A 611 -2.99 -21.85 -25.97
C ALA A 611 -4.39 -21.25 -25.66
N LYS A 612 -4.67 -20.05 -26.16
CA LYS A 612 -5.93 -19.33 -25.94
C LYS A 612 -6.43 -18.60 -27.20
N PRO A 613 -7.01 -19.30 -28.20
CA PRO A 613 -7.45 -18.67 -29.43
C PRO A 613 -8.48 -17.55 -29.21
N PRO A 614 -8.40 -16.42 -29.94
CA PRO A 614 -7.45 -16.11 -31.03
C PRO A 614 -6.15 -15.44 -30.53
N GLY A 615 -5.84 -15.47 -29.24
CA GLY A 615 -4.71 -14.77 -28.64
C GLY A 615 -5.03 -13.31 -28.31
N ILE A 616 -4.02 -12.44 -28.46
CA ILE A 616 -4.18 -10.98 -28.31
C ILE A 616 -5.03 -10.47 -29.49
N LYS A 617 -6.18 -9.87 -29.20
CA LYS A 617 -7.18 -9.44 -30.21
C LYS A 617 -6.90 -8.07 -30.80
N HIS A 618 -6.35 -7.17 -29.99
CA HIS A 618 -6.09 -5.78 -30.41
C HIS A 618 -4.66 -5.63 -30.94
N PRO A 619 -4.47 -5.25 -32.22
CA PRO A 619 -3.16 -5.18 -32.85
C PRO A 619 -2.15 -4.32 -32.10
N HIS A 620 -2.58 -3.17 -31.57
CA HIS A 620 -1.69 -2.25 -30.84
C HIS A 620 -0.99 -2.87 -29.63
N PHE A 621 -1.54 -3.92 -29.00
CA PHE A 621 -0.83 -4.67 -27.96
C PHE A 621 0.28 -5.54 -28.54
N VAL A 622 0.03 -6.16 -29.70
CA VAL A 622 1.03 -6.96 -30.43
C VAL A 622 2.14 -6.05 -30.96
N ASP A 623 1.77 -4.95 -31.62
CA ASP A 623 2.71 -3.95 -32.14
C ASP A 623 3.62 -3.42 -31.03
N ALA A 624 3.05 -3.14 -29.85
CA ALA A 624 3.82 -2.71 -28.69
C ALA A 624 4.83 -3.75 -28.19
N LEU A 625 4.57 -5.06 -28.34
CA LEU A 625 5.56 -6.11 -28.03
C LEU A 625 6.71 -6.10 -29.05
N TYR A 626 6.39 -5.97 -30.34
CA TYR A 626 7.37 -5.92 -31.42
C TYR A 626 8.27 -4.68 -31.31
N VAL A 627 7.67 -3.47 -31.16
CA VAL A 627 8.41 -2.21 -30.95
C VAL A 627 9.35 -2.29 -29.74
N ARG A 628 8.94 -3.02 -28.70
CA ARG A 628 9.69 -3.13 -27.45
C ARG A 628 10.88 -4.08 -27.53
N TYR A 629 10.72 -5.22 -28.19
CA TYR A 629 11.67 -6.33 -28.08
C TYR A 629 12.32 -6.77 -29.40
N GLU A 630 11.77 -6.43 -30.56
CA GLU A 630 12.48 -6.61 -31.83
C GLU A 630 13.40 -5.41 -32.08
N ARG A 631 14.69 -5.67 -32.14
CA ARG A 631 15.73 -4.73 -32.56
C ARG A 631 16.60 -5.35 -33.62
#